data_AF-A0A0S8EQ23-F1
#
_entry.id   AF-A0A0S8EQ23-F1
#
_cell.length_a   1.000
_cell.length_b   1.000
_cell.length_c   1.000
_cell.angle_alpha   90.00
_cell.angle_beta   90.00
_cell.angle_gamma   90.00
#
_symmetry.space_group_name_H-M   'P 1'
#
loop_
_entity.id
_entity.type
_entity.pdbx_description
1 polymer ?
#
loop_
_entity_poly.entity_id
_entity_poly.type
_entity_poly.pdbx_seq_one_letter_code
_entity_poly.pdbx_strand_id
1 'polypeptide(L)'
;MERPTFEAMLEAAPGVERKGDEYLVEDGYSLSVYIGEPGQTMEVSEVATLKLSAAFCEATSREHHSAYFVEYSSLHGLCVRPPSGGGGRRAGFS
;
A
#
# COMPACT_ATOMS: atom_id res chain seq x y z
N MET A 1 -2.05 -9.86 9.82
CA MET A 1 -3.46 -9.40 9.66
C MET A 1 -4.31 -10.47 8.98
N GLU A 2 -5.65 -10.34 8.94
CA GLU A 2 -6.54 -11.18 8.10
C GLU A 2 -6.91 -10.49 6.77
N ARG A 3 -7.23 -11.28 5.74
CA ARG A 3 -7.60 -10.76 4.41
C ARG A 3 -8.75 -9.74 4.45
N PRO A 4 -9.92 -9.99 5.08
CA PRO A 4 -11.04 -9.05 5.04
C PRO A 4 -10.69 -7.70 5.66
N THR A 5 -9.83 -7.71 6.70
CA THR A 5 -9.33 -6.50 7.33
C THR A 5 -8.45 -5.70 6.35
N PHE A 6 -7.55 -6.38 5.65
CA PHE A 6 -6.69 -5.71 4.67
C PHE A 6 -7.50 -5.17 3.48
N GLU A 7 -8.49 -5.93 3.00
CA GLU A 7 -9.44 -5.49 1.97
C GLU A 7 -10.18 -4.22 2.42
N ALA A 8 -10.71 -4.19 3.64
CA ALA A 8 -11.39 -3.01 4.18
C ALA A 8 -10.45 -1.79 4.31
N MET A 9 -9.17 -2.00 4.63
CA MET A 9 -8.18 -0.91 4.66
C MET A 9 -7.89 -0.34 3.27
N LEU A 10 -7.86 -1.18 2.24
CA LEU A 10 -7.67 -0.75 0.85
C LEU A 10 -8.90 0.01 0.31
N GLU A 11 -10.10 -0.48 0.61
CA GLU A 11 -11.36 0.21 0.23
C GLU A 11 -11.50 1.58 0.91
N ALA A 12 -10.90 1.74 2.09
CA ALA A 12 -10.88 3.02 2.82
C ALA A 12 -9.70 3.93 2.42
N ALA A 13 -8.74 3.44 1.63
CA ALA A 13 -7.52 4.17 1.29
C ALA A 13 -7.78 5.17 0.15
N PRO A 14 -7.48 6.46 0.32
CA PRO A 14 -7.68 7.45 -0.75
C PRO A 14 -6.72 7.20 -1.91
N GLY A 15 -7.19 7.31 -3.16
CA GLY A 15 -6.38 7.06 -4.35
C GLY A 15 -6.03 5.58 -4.58
N VAL A 16 -6.78 4.67 -3.94
CA VAL A 16 -6.76 3.23 -4.22
C VAL A 16 -8.13 2.82 -4.73
N GLU A 17 -8.21 2.32 -5.95
CA GLU A 17 -9.47 1.93 -6.59
C GLU A 17 -9.50 0.42 -6.85
N ARG A 18 -10.65 -0.20 -6.59
CA ARG A 18 -10.88 -1.60 -6.96
C ARG A 18 -11.29 -1.71 -8.43
N LYS A 19 -10.56 -2.53 -9.18
CA LYS A 19 -10.86 -2.90 -10.57
C LYS A 19 -10.94 -4.41 -10.71
N GLY A 20 -12.15 -4.95 -10.49
CA GLY A 20 -12.39 -6.39 -10.48
C GLY A 20 -11.71 -7.05 -9.27
N ASP A 21 -10.69 -7.87 -9.54
CA ASP A 21 -9.92 -8.61 -8.52
C ASP A 21 -8.60 -7.91 -8.13
N GLU A 22 -8.35 -6.72 -8.68
CA GLU A 22 -7.15 -5.92 -8.44
C GLU A 22 -7.51 -4.60 -7.77
N TYR A 23 -6.58 -4.09 -6.96
CA TYR A 23 -6.57 -2.73 -6.47
C TYR A 23 -5.49 -1.96 -7.22
N LEU A 24 -5.85 -0.82 -7.79
CA LEU A 24 -4.95 0.06 -8.52
C LEU A 24 -4.73 1.32 -7.71
N VAL A 25 -3.48 1.76 -7.64
CA VAL A 25 -3.12 3.04 -7.02
C VAL A 25 -3.16 4.12 -8.10
N GLU A 26 -3.93 5.17 -7.87
CA GLU A 26 -4.06 6.29 -8.79
C GLU A 26 -2.72 6.96 -9.06
N ASP A 27 -2.62 7.61 -10.22
CA ASP A 27 -1.44 8.38 -10.58
C ASP A 27 -1.22 9.54 -9.58
N GLY A 28 0.02 9.69 -9.15
CA GLY A 28 0.41 10.67 -8.15
C GLY A 28 0.23 10.21 -6.71
N TYR A 29 -0.61 9.23 -6.41
CA TYR A 29 -0.63 8.60 -5.09
C TYR A 29 0.50 7.59 -4.95
N SER A 30 1.07 7.50 -3.75
CA SER A 30 2.07 6.49 -3.39
C SER A 30 1.52 5.62 -2.26
N LEU A 31 1.43 4.32 -2.51
CA LEU A 31 1.05 3.32 -1.52
C LEU A 31 2.30 2.56 -1.06
N SER A 32 2.44 2.41 0.25
CA SER A 32 3.44 1.54 0.88
C SER A 32 2.76 0.48 1.73
N VAL A 33 3.30 -0.73 1.72
CA VAL A 33 2.80 -1.85 2.53
C VAL A 33 3.90 -2.33 3.47
N TYR A 34 3.57 -2.53 4.74
CA TYR A 34 4.52 -2.96 5.77
C TYR A 34 4.37 -4.46 6.04
N ILE A 35 5.44 -5.20 5.80
CA ILE A 35 5.46 -6.67 5.84
C ILE A 35 6.58 -7.18 6.76
N GLY A 36 6.40 -8.35 7.36
CA GLY A 36 7.45 -9.03 8.14
C GLY A 36 7.03 -9.35 9.56
N GLU A 37 7.97 -9.27 10.50
CA GLU A 37 7.73 -9.52 11.93
C GLU A 37 7.72 -8.21 12.74
N PRO A 38 7.03 -8.16 13.89
CA PRO A 38 7.13 -7.02 14.80
C PRO A 38 8.59 -6.72 15.17
N GLY A 39 9.04 -5.49 14.92
CA GLY A 39 10.43 -5.08 15.14
C GLY A 39 11.39 -5.35 13.98
N GLN A 40 10.95 -6.05 12.92
CA GLN A 40 11.68 -6.29 11.68
C GLN A 40 10.77 -6.12 10.45
N THR A 41 9.93 -5.08 10.47
CA THR A 41 9.08 -4.76 9.33
C THR A 41 9.89 -4.15 8.19
N MET A 42 9.67 -4.68 6.99
CA MET A 42 10.15 -4.16 5.71
C MET A 42 9.02 -3.38 5.05
N GLU A 43 9.36 -2.26 4.42
CA GLU A 43 8.44 -1.47 3.59
C GLU A 43 8.55 -1.94 2.14
N VAL A 44 7.41 -2.28 1.52
CA VAL A 44 7.27 -2.36 0.06
C VAL A 44 6.72 -1.03 -0.41
N SER A 45 7.58 -0.19 -0.96
CA SER A 45 7.27 1.17 -1.42
C SER A 45 6.73 1.19 -2.85
N GLU A 46 6.04 2.30 -3.17
CA GLU A 46 5.53 2.62 -4.50
C GLU A 46 4.72 1.48 -5.12
N VAL A 47 3.81 0.89 -4.34
CA VAL A 47 2.93 -0.17 -4.83
C VAL A 47 1.99 0.40 -5.89
N ALA A 48 2.04 -0.18 -7.09
CA ALA A 48 1.23 0.18 -8.24
C ALA A 48 -0.12 -0.53 -8.21
N THR A 49 -0.06 -1.84 -7.94
CA THR A 49 -1.18 -2.75 -8.02
C THR A 49 -1.11 -3.78 -6.89
N LEU A 50 -2.28 -4.17 -6.40
CA LEU A 50 -2.45 -5.21 -5.40
C LEU A 50 -3.49 -6.23 -5.87
N LYS A 51 -3.15 -7.51 -5.82
CA LYS A 51 -4.07 -8.62 -6.06
C LYS A 51 -4.31 -9.40 -4.78
N LEU A 52 -5.57 -9.54 -4.38
CA LEU A 52 -5.94 -10.30 -3.18
C LEU A 52 -6.32 -11.74 -3.55
N SER A 53 -5.40 -12.67 -3.32
CA SER A 53 -5.69 -14.10 -3.42
C SER A 53 -6.23 -14.65 -2.09
N ALA A 54 -6.65 -15.91 -2.07
CA ALA A 54 -7.17 -16.54 -0.84
C ALA A 54 -6.11 -16.65 0.26
N ALA A 55 -4.86 -16.98 -0.09
CA ALA A 55 -3.78 -17.24 0.87
C ALA A 55 -2.79 -16.08 1.04
N PHE A 56 -2.61 -15.25 0.02
CA PHE A 56 -1.62 -14.16 -0.01
C PHE A 56 -2.16 -12.95 -0.75
N CYS A 57 -1.49 -11.80 -0.60
CA CYS A 57 -1.60 -10.69 -1.52
C CYS A 57 -0.36 -10.61 -2.42
N GLU A 58 -0.57 -10.19 -3.66
CA GLU A 58 0.51 -9.88 -4.59
C GLU A 58 0.59 -8.36 -4.71
N ALA A 59 1.72 -7.77 -4.31
CA ALA A 59 1.98 -6.34 -4.38
C ALA A 59 3.02 -6.05 -5.46
N THR A 60 2.66 -5.32 -6.51
CA THR A 60 3.61 -4.94 -7.56
C THR A 60 4.15 -3.55 -7.28
N SER A 61 5.46 -3.43 -7.07
CA SER A 61 6.12 -2.13 -6.86
C SER A 61 6.50 -1.47 -8.21
N ARG A 62 6.17 -0.18 -8.36
CA ARG A 62 6.64 0.68 -9.46
C ARG A 62 8.15 0.89 -9.38
N GLU A 63 8.68 1.02 -8.16
CA GLU A 63 10.09 1.33 -7.90
C GLU A 63 11.01 0.15 -8.23
N HIS A 64 10.66 -1.04 -7.74
CA HIS A 64 11.50 -2.23 -7.90
C HIS A 64 11.14 -3.08 -9.12
N HIS A 65 10.11 -2.68 -9.89
CA HIS A 65 9.57 -3.44 -11.03
C HIS A 65 9.38 -4.93 -10.73
N SER A 66 8.98 -5.24 -9.50
CA SER A 66 8.92 -6.59 -8.94
C SER A 66 7.60 -6.81 -8.20
N ALA A 67 7.10 -8.04 -8.27
CA ALA A 67 5.94 -8.49 -7.51
C ALA A 67 6.38 -9.18 -6.22
N TYR A 68 5.77 -8.78 -5.10
CA TYR A 68 5.97 -9.36 -3.78
C TYR A 68 4.75 -10.19 -3.41
N PHE A 69 4.95 -11.46 -3.08
CA PHE A 69 3.90 -12.35 -2.60
C PHE A 69 3.96 -12.39 -1.08
N VAL A 70 2.94 -11.85 -0.43
CA VAL A 70 2.93 -11.59 1.01
C VAL A 70 1.76 -12.32 1.65
N GLU A 71 2.04 -13.16 2.64
CA GLU A 71 0.99 -13.74 3.46
C GLU A 71 0.29 -12.67 4.30
N TYR A 72 -1.03 -12.80 4.47
CA TYR A 72 -1.80 -11.85 5.28
C TYR A 72 -1.29 -11.81 6.73
N SER A 73 -0.83 -12.94 7.26
CA SER A 73 -0.21 -13.06 8.59
C SER A 73 0.95 -12.07 8.78
N SER A 74 1.77 -11.87 7.76
CA SER A 74 2.93 -10.98 7.76
C SER A 74 2.60 -9.51 7.45
N LEU A 75 1.36 -9.18 7.07
CA LEU A 75 0.93 -7.80 6.87
C LEU A 75 0.65 -7.12 8.21
N HIS A 76 1.27 -5.96 8.39
CA HIS A 76 1.08 -5.10 9.57
C HIS A 76 0.25 -3.86 9.27
N GLY A 77 0.31 -3.35 8.04
CA GLY A 77 -0.48 -2.20 7.63
C GLY A 77 -0.08 -1.65 6.28
N LEU A 78 -0.74 -0.55 5.92
CA LEU A 78 -0.47 0.21 4.71
C LEU A 78 -0.42 1.71 5.04
N CYS A 79 0.32 2.45 4.22
CA CYS A 79 0.38 3.91 4.27
C CYS A 79 0.16 4.46 2.87
N VAL A 80 -0.74 5.44 2.75
CA VAL A 80 -1.00 6.11 1.48
C VAL A 80 -0.58 7.57 1.59
N ARG A 81 0.24 8.01 0.63
CA ARG A 81 0.67 9.40 0.49
C ARG A 81 -0.01 10.01 -0.74
N PRO A 82 -0.65 11.18 -0.61
CA PRO A 82 -1.22 11.87 -1.76
C PRO A 82 -0.13 12.45 -2.67
N PRO A 83 -0.47 12.82 -3.92
CA PRO A 83 0.46 13.47 -4.84
C PRO A 83 1.16 14.66 -4.23
N SER A 84 2.46 14.75 -4.51
CA SER A 84 3.29 15.90 -4.15
C SER A 84 2.89 17.11 -4.99
N GLY A 85 1.84 17.80 -4.55
CA GLY A 85 1.29 18.98 -5.19
C GLY A 85 0.09 19.54 -4.42
N GLY A 86 0.36 20.34 -3.37
CA GLY A 86 -0.68 21.14 -2.71
C GLY A 86 -0.57 21.34 -1.20
N GLY A 87 0.39 20.71 -0.51
CA GLY A 87 0.67 20.99 0.89
C GLY A 87 1.79 22.01 1.01
N GLY A 88 1.44 23.30 1.05
CA GLY A 88 2.41 24.38 1.26
C GLY A 88 3.37 24.03 2.40
N ARG A 89 4.67 24.29 2.17
CA ARG A 89 5.69 24.31 3.21
C ARG A 89 5.08 24.92 4.47
N ARG A 90 4.87 24.14 5.55
CA ARG A 90 4.83 24.74 6.87
C ARG A 90 6.26 25.23 7.12
N ALA A 91 6.54 26.44 6.68
CA ALA A 91 7.62 27.23 7.24
C ALA A 91 7.27 27.38 8.73
N GLY A 92 7.89 26.54 9.56
CA GLY A 92 7.83 26.66 11.01
C GLY A 92 8.51 27.96 11.41
N PHE A 93 7.67 28.88 11.87
CA PHE A 93 7.81 30.16 12.58
C PHE A 93 9.19 30.72 12.95
N SER A 94 9.26 32.05 12.73
CA SER A 94 10.10 33.06 13.39
C SER A 94 9.86 33.16 14.90
#